data_AF-A0A9E5QJ59-F1
#
_entry.id   AF-A0A9E5QJ59-F1
#
_cell.length_a   1.000
_cell.length_b   1.000
_cell.length_c   1.000
_cell.angle_alpha   90.00
_cell.angle_beta   90.00
_cell.angle_gamma   90.00
#
_symmetry.space_group_name_H-M   'P 1'
#
loop_
_entity.id
_entity.type
_entity.pdbx_description
1 polymer ?
#
loop_
_entity_poly.entity_id
_entity_poly.type
_entity_poly.pdbx_seq_one_letter_code
_entity_poly.pdbx_strand_id
1 'polypeptide(L)'
;MLEFKVNPIHENIDTILLMSGEFNFDLPSISDNVFRIPISLIMDATSTYTAKPPPASILKAMSKLTLFRMQEQAKLSLQQGNVDKASEQLQNLASHLLSEG
;
A
#
# COMPACT_ATOMS: atom_id res chain seq x y z
N MET A 1 0.44 1.65 -1.30
CA MET A 1 0.07 0.32 -1.79
C MET A 1 -1.14 0.48 -2.68
N LEU A 2 -1.16 -0.22 -3.81
CA LEU A 2 -2.28 -0.20 -4.75
C LEU A 2 -2.96 -1.57 -4.69
N GLU A 3 -4.29 -1.59 -4.67
CA GLU A 3 -5.10 -2.79 -4.66
C GLU A 3 -6.05 -2.74 -5.85
N PHE A 4 -6.20 -3.87 -6.55
CA PHE A 4 -7.03 -3.98 -7.74
C PHE A 4 -8.00 -5.13 -7.56
N LYS A 5 -9.29 -4.86 -7.79
CA LYS A 5 -10.28 -5.91 -7.97
C LYS A 5 -10.32 -6.27 -9.46
N VAL A 6 -9.92 -7.49 -9.78
CA VAL A 6 -9.87 -7.98 -11.16
C VAL A 6 -11.09 -8.87 -11.41
N ASN A 7 -11.72 -8.73 -12.58
CA ASN A 7 -12.79 -9.64 -13.00
C ASN A 7 -12.22 -11.05 -13.28
N PRO A 8 -13.06 -12.10 -13.23
CA PRO A 8 -12.64 -13.44 -13.63
C PRO A 8 -12.00 -13.43 -15.02
N ILE A 9 -10.88 -14.12 -15.14
CA ILE A 9 -10.07 -14.19 -16.36
C ILE A 9 -10.53 -15.41 -17.14
N HIS A 10 -10.82 -15.24 -18.43
CA HIS A 10 -11.21 -16.35 -19.31
C HIS A 10 -10.03 -17.31 -19.55
N GLU A 11 -10.35 -18.57 -19.83
CA GLU A 11 -9.36 -19.58 -20.24
C GLU A 11 -8.62 -19.13 -21.51
N ASN A 12 -7.34 -19.50 -21.64
CA ASN A 12 -6.43 -19.15 -22.75
C ASN A 12 -5.96 -17.68 -22.81
N ILE A 13 -6.02 -16.95 -21.69
CA ILE A 13 -5.32 -15.67 -21.55
C ILE A 13 -4.03 -15.94 -20.77
N ASP A 14 -2.87 -15.66 -21.37
CA ASP A 14 -1.56 -15.89 -20.72
C ASP A 14 -1.07 -14.68 -19.93
N THR A 15 -1.52 -13.47 -20.28
CA THR A 15 -1.01 -12.23 -19.69
C THR A 15 -2.11 -11.18 -19.61
N ILE A 16 -2.13 -10.41 -18.52
CA ILE A 16 -3.12 -9.38 -18.25
C ILE A 16 -2.41 -8.07 -17.94
N LEU A 17 -2.80 -7.02 -18.65
CA LEU A 17 -2.49 -5.65 -18.29
C LEU A 17 -3.48 -5.20 -17.20
N LEU A 18 -3.00 -5.08 -15.96
CA LEU A 18 -3.79 -4.59 -14.83
C LEU A 18 -3.90 -3.06 -14.82
N MET A 19 -2.84 -2.38 -15.25
CA MET A 19 -2.75 -0.93 -15.26
C MET A 19 -1.80 -0.46 -16.36
N SER A 20 -2.16 0.64 -17.01
CA SER A 20 -1.24 1.46 -17.80
C SER A 20 -1.53 2.94 -17.54
N GLY A 21 -0.48 3.76 -17.50
CA GLY A 21 -0.59 5.19 -17.27
C GLY A 21 0.76 5.88 -17.32
N GLU A 22 0.82 7.09 -16.79
CA GLU A 22 2.06 7.88 -16.69
C GLU A 22 2.10 8.65 -15.37
N PHE A 23 3.29 8.77 -14.78
CA PHE A 23 3.58 9.73 -13.73
C PHE A 23 4.08 11.02 -14.37
N ASN A 24 3.33 12.11 -14.15
CA ASN A 24 3.71 13.45 -14.54
C ASN A 24 4.25 14.20 -13.32
N PHE A 25 5.44 14.78 -13.41
CA PHE A 25 6.03 15.56 -12.32
C PHE A 25 6.94 16.69 -12.82
N ASP A 26 7.02 17.73 -12.00
CA ASP A 26 7.88 18.88 -12.23
C ASP A 26 9.13 18.75 -11.34
N LEU A 27 10.30 19.03 -11.91
CA LEU A 27 11.54 19.11 -11.14
C LEU A 27 11.87 20.58 -10.89
N PRO A 28 11.85 21.07 -9.63
CA PRO A 28 12.11 22.48 -9.32
C PRO A 28 13.46 23.01 -9.83
N SER A 29 14.44 22.13 -10.02
CA SER A 29 15.77 22.45 -10.52
C SER A 29 15.86 22.62 -12.04
N ILE A 30 14.81 22.27 -12.79
CA ILE A 30 14.76 22.33 -14.25
C ILE A 30 13.46 23.03 -14.62
N SER A 31 13.52 24.34 -14.84
CA SER A 31 12.34 25.09 -15.30
C SER A 31 11.91 24.63 -16.70
N ASP A 32 10.61 24.62 -16.94
CA ASP A 32 9.94 24.42 -18.24
C ASP A 32 9.90 22.99 -18.82
N ASN A 33 10.24 21.96 -18.05
CA ASN A 33 10.03 20.57 -18.46
C ASN A 33 9.12 19.80 -17.51
N VAL A 34 7.97 19.33 -18.03
CA VAL A 34 7.14 18.31 -17.37
C VAL A 34 7.72 16.95 -17.73
N PHE A 35 8.21 16.23 -16.72
CA PHE A 35 8.74 14.90 -16.90
C PHE A 35 7.60 13.88 -16.87
N ARG A 36 7.68 12.89 -17.76
CA ARG A 36 6.70 11.80 -17.86
C ARG A 36 7.40 10.46 -17.72
N ILE A 37 6.95 9.64 -16.79
CA ILE A 37 7.39 8.25 -16.64
C ILE A 37 6.19 7.35 -16.96
N PRO A 38 6.18 6.63 -18.08
CA PRO A 38 5.14 5.65 -18.36
C PRO A 38 5.22 4.51 -17.34
N ILE A 39 4.06 4.04 -16.90
CA ILE A 39 3.93 2.92 -15.98
C ILE A 39 2.98 1.88 -16.57
N SER A 40 3.34 0.61 -16.38
CA SER A 40 2.46 -0.51 -16.67
C SER A 40 2.62 -1.58 -15.60
N LEU A 41 1.51 -2.23 -15.26
CA LEU A 41 1.47 -3.38 -14.37
C LEU A 41 0.89 -4.56 -15.15
N ILE A 42 1.70 -5.60 -15.33
CA ILE A 42 1.37 -6.78 -16.12
C ILE A 42 1.51 -8.01 -15.20
N MET A 43 0.56 -8.94 -15.30
CA MET A 43 0.62 -10.23 -14.60
C MET A 43 0.40 -11.40 -15.55
N ASP A 44 1.05 -12.53 -15.25
CA ASP A 44 0.82 -13.80 -15.92
C ASP A 44 -0.50 -14.43 -15.43
N ALA A 45 -1.34 -14.84 -16.36
CA ALA A 45 -2.58 -15.55 -16.10
C ALA A 45 -2.33 -17.06 -16.20
N THR A 46 -1.66 -17.60 -15.18
CA THR A 46 -1.40 -19.05 -15.09
C THR A 46 -2.64 -19.79 -14.58
N SER A 47 -2.99 -20.90 -15.26
CA SER A 47 -4.02 -21.85 -14.79
C SER A 47 -3.55 -22.68 -13.59
N THR A 48 -2.23 -22.73 -13.35
CA THR A 48 -1.62 -23.40 -12.20
C THR A 48 -1.26 -22.35 -11.14
N TYR A 49 -2.14 -22.20 -10.15
CA TYR A 49 -1.89 -21.36 -8.98
C TYR A 49 -1.05 -22.13 -7.96
N THR A 50 0.23 -21.79 -7.84
CA THR A 50 1.04 -22.21 -6.70
C THR A 50 0.99 -21.10 -5.66
N ALA A 51 0.37 -21.37 -4.51
CA ALA A 51 0.35 -20.44 -3.38
C ALA A 51 1.78 -20.15 -2.92
N LYS A 52 2.32 -19.01 -3.35
CA LYS A 52 3.61 -18.49 -2.87
C LYS A 52 3.34 -17.54 -1.71
N PRO A 53 4.20 -17.50 -0.69
CA PRO A 53 4.10 -16.48 0.33
C PRO A 53 4.19 -15.09 -0.33
N PRO A 54 3.46 -14.09 0.18
CA PRO A 54 3.51 -12.75 -0.36
C PRO A 54 4.93 -12.20 -0.28
N PRO A 55 5.36 -11.34 -1.22
CA PRO A 55 6.67 -10.72 -1.16
C PRO A 55 6.89 -10.01 0.17
N ALA A 56 8.07 -10.17 0.77
CA ALA A 56 8.40 -9.54 2.05
C ALA A 56 8.23 -8.01 2.03
N SER A 57 8.44 -7.38 0.87
CA SER A 57 8.20 -5.95 0.66
C SER A 57 6.73 -5.55 0.84
N ILE A 58 5.79 -6.39 0.38
CA ILE A 58 4.35 -6.17 0.56
C ILE A 58 3.96 -6.35 2.03
N LEU A 59 4.45 -7.40 2.69
CA LEU A 59 4.22 -7.60 4.14
C LEU A 59 4.74 -6.40 4.95
N LYS A 60 5.96 -5.95 4.67
CA LYS A 60 6.56 -4.78 5.32
C LYS A 60 5.76 -3.49 5.05
N ALA A 61 5.28 -3.30 3.83
CA ALA A 61 4.46 -2.15 3.49
C ALA A 61 3.10 -2.17 4.21
N MET A 62 2.49 -3.35 4.35
CA MET A 62 1.24 -3.54 5.09
C MET A 62 1.39 -3.28 6.57
N SER A 63 2.44 -3.82 7.21
CA SER A 63 2.77 -3.54 8.61
C SER A 63 2.91 -2.03 8.86
N LYS A 64 3.69 -1.33 8.04
CA LYS A 64 3.83 0.14 8.11
C LYS A 64 2.49 0.87 7.95
N LEU A 65 1.65 0.44 7.01
CA LEU A 65 0.34 1.05 6.81
C LEU A 65 -0.56 0.87 8.04
N THR A 66 -0.53 -0.30 8.67
CA THR A 66 -1.26 -0.58 9.92
C THR A 66 -0.75 0.31 11.05
N LEU A 67 0.57 0.44 11.22
CA LEU A 67 1.18 1.35 12.18
C LEU A 67 0.71 2.80 11.99
N PHE A 68 0.75 3.30 10.75
CA PHE A 68 0.29 4.66 10.45
C PHE A 68 -1.20 4.86 10.74
N ARG A 69 -2.04 3.85 10.48
CA ARG A 69 -3.48 3.90 10.81
C ARG A 69 -3.71 3.95 12.32
N MET A 70 -2.97 3.18 13.11
CA MET A 70 -3.06 3.22 14.57
C MET A 70 -2.63 4.59 15.12
N GLN A 71 -1.55 5.17 14.58
CA GLN A 71 -1.09 6.52 14.92
C GLN A 71 -2.14 7.58 14.61
N GLU A 72 -2.74 7.52 13.42
CA GLU A 72 -3.78 8.48 13.02
C GLU A 72 -5.03 8.36 13.91
N GLN A 73 -5.44 7.14 14.27
CA GLN A 73 -6.56 6.94 15.19
C GLN A 73 -6.31 7.54 16.58
N ALA A 74 -5.10 7.35 17.13
CA ALA A 74 -4.72 7.96 18.40
C ALA A 74 -4.76 9.49 18.33
N LYS A 75 -4.24 10.06 17.24
CA LYS A 75 -4.26 11.51 17.00
C LYS A 75 -5.68 12.05 16.89
N LEU A 76 -6.58 11.36 16.19
CA LEU A 76 -7.99 11.75 16.08
C LEU A 76 -8.69 11.73 17.45
N SER A 77 -8.44 10.70 18.28
CA SER A 77 -8.97 10.63 19.65
C SER A 77 -8.49 11.81 20.51
N LEU A 78 -7.21 12.20 20.41
CA LEU A 78 -6.68 13.38 21.09
C LEU A 78 -7.33 14.68 20.60
N GLN A 79 -7.49 14.85 19.28
CA GLN A 79 -8.15 16.03 18.71
C GLN A 79 -9.61 16.16 19.14
N GLN A 80 -10.28 15.04 19.44
CA GLN A 80 -11.63 14.99 19.98
C GLN A 80 -11.69 15.19 21.51
N GLY A 81 -10.54 15.38 22.18
CA GLY A 81 -10.44 15.51 23.63
C GLY A 81 -10.57 14.19 24.40
N ASN A 82 -10.59 13.04 23.72
CA ASN A 82 -10.69 11.73 24.36
C ASN A 82 -9.30 11.16 24.68
N VAL A 83 -8.71 11.68 25.76
CA VAL A 83 -7.34 11.38 26.18
C VAL A 83 -7.18 9.92 26.64
N ASP A 84 -8.18 9.36 27.32
CA ASP A 84 -8.12 7.97 27.81
C ASP A 84 -8.06 6.98 26.63
N LYS A 85 -8.94 7.17 25.64
CA LYS A 85 -8.96 6.35 24.42
C LYS A 85 -7.67 6.49 23.61
N ALA A 86 -7.13 7.71 23.49
CA ALA A 86 -5.86 7.92 22.82
C ALA A 86 -4.71 7.19 23.52
N SER A 87 -4.70 7.20 24.85
CA SER A 87 -3.68 6.51 25.66
C SER A 87 -3.73 4.99 25.44
N GLU A 88 -4.92 4.40 25.40
CA GLU A 88 -5.11 2.98 25.09
C GLU A 88 -4.61 2.64 23.67
N GLN A 89 -4.95 3.46 22.68
CA GLN A 89 -4.52 3.26 21.29
C GLN A 89 -2.99 3.35 21.15
N LEU A 90 -2.34 4.27 21.86
CA LEU A 90 -0.87 4.37 21.89
C LEU A 90 -0.23 3.19 22.61
N GLN A 91 -0.82 2.69 23.69
CA GLN A 91 -0.35 1.49 24.37
C GLN A 91 -0.41 0.26 23.45
N ASN A 92 -1.50 0.10 22.68
CA ASN A 92 -1.65 -0.96 21.70
C ASN A 92 -0.61 -0.84 20.56
N LEU A 93 -0.36 0.38 20.08
CA LEU A 93 0.69 0.65 19.11
C LEU A 93 2.09 0.27 19.62
N ALA A 94 2.41 0.61 20.88
CA ALA A 94 3.68 0.26 21.50
C ALA A 94 3.86 -1.26 21.61
N SER A 95 2.82 -1.99 22.02
CA SER A 95 2.82 -3.45 22.05
C SER A 95 3.07 -4.05 20.66
N HIS A 96 2.47 -3.48 19.61
CA HIS A 96 2.69 -3.95 18.24
C HIS A 96 4.13 -3.74 17.78
N LEU A 97 4.71 -2.55 18.03
CA LEU A 97 6.11 -2.25 17.69
C LEU A 97 7.11 -3.16 18.41
N LEU A 98 6.83 -3.52 19.67
CA LEU A 98 7.67 -4.45 20.44
C LEU A 98 7.58 -5.90 19.90
N SER A 99 6.45 -6.29 19.33
CA SER A 99 6.27 -7.62 18.75
C SER A 99 6.89 -7.78 17.35
N GLU A 100 7.13 -6.67 16.65
CA GLU A 100 7.75 -6.65 15.33
C GLU A 100 9.29 -6.47 15.37
N GLY A 101 9.86 -6.08 16.52
CA GLY A 101 11.30 -5.91 16.75
C GLY A 101 11.97 -7.14 17.34
#